data_AF-A0A976C8E2-F1
#
_entry.id   AF-A0A976C8E2-F1
#
_cell.length_a   1.000
_cell.length_b   1.000
_cell.length_c   1.000
_cell.angle_alpha   90.00
_cell.angle_beta   90.00
_cell.angle_gamma   90.00
#
_symmetry.space_group_name_H-M   'P 1'
#
loop_
_entity.id
_entity.type
_entity.pdbx_description
1 polymer ?
#
loop_
_entity_poly.entity_id
_entity_poly.type
_entity_poly.pdbx_seq_one_letter_code
_entity_poly.pdbx_strand_id
1 'polypeptide(L)'
;MPQHNHEAHPRNVRAVKVNIALMRFHRRAREVQELREELRAEETSYYQALANRLAPYVTHLSHETVLTPTHVDAVDSEKLSIHTRHMQEMMRHMYVSLARHHHPDRQGQQTTRIMQQINDAYAEQALGTLMVLYQDTMPVDATMNMSDDDMQHYLERINALCAQLDEEHQKLLASDGYALKQRLVRARLEGHNMIEEVAESLKRIYSANSR
;
A
#
# COMPACT_ATOMS: atom_id res chain seq x y z
N MET A 1 -35.58 -21.24 -31.01
CA MET A 1 -34.48 -20.31 -30.68
C MET A 1 -34.44 -20.18 -29.16
N PRO A 2 -33.63 -20.96 -28.43
CA PRO A 2 -33.47 -20.75 -27.00
C PRO A 2 -32.50 -19.59 -26.77
N GLN A 3 -32.97 -18.54 -26.12
CA GLN A 3 -32.13 -17.51 -25.53
C GLN A 3 -31.36 -18.15 -24.37
N HIS A 4 -30.06 -18.38 -24.54
CA HIS A 4 -29.19 -18.68 -23.42
C HIS A 4 -29.00 -17.39 -22.62
N ASN A 5 -29.74 -17.27 -21.52
CA ASN A 5 -29.34 -16.41 -20.41
C ASN A 5 -27.95 -16.88 -19.96
N HIS A 6 -26.92 -16.08 -20.26
CA HIS A 6 -25.60 -16.21 -19.64
C HIS A 6 -25.72 -15.79 -18.17
N GLU A 7 -26.23 -16.70 -17.32
CA GLU A 7 -25.95 -16.60 -15.89
C GLU A 7 -24.42 -16.66 -15.73
N ALA A 8 -23.83 -15.57 -15.24
CA ALA A 8 -22.41 -15.52 -14.96
C ALA A 8 -22.09 -16.65 -13.97
N HIS A 9 -21.27 -17.61 -14.40
CA HIS A 9 -20.91 -18.76 -13.58
C HIS A 9 -20.41 -18.25 -12.21
N PRO A 10 -20.91 -18.77 -11.06
CA PRO A 10 -20.59 -18.25 -9.72
C PRO A 10 -19.09 -18.11 -9.44
N ARG A 11 -18.27 -18.94 -10.08
CA ARG A 11 -16.80 -18.89 -10.06
C ARG A 11 -16.21 -17.66 -10.73
N ASN A 12 -16.71 -17.27 -11.90
CA ASN A 12 -16.29 -16.03 -12.58
C ASN A 12 -16.65 -14.79 -11.75
N VAL A 13 -17.80 -14.82 -11.07
CA VAL A 13 -18.21 -13.75 -10.16
C VAL A 13 -17.23 -13.64 -8.98
N ARG A 14 -16.77 -14.75 -8.40
CA ARG A 14 -15.75 -14.75 -7.33
C ARG A 14 -14.40 -14.25 -7.82
N ALA A 15 -13.93 -14.70 -8.98
CA ALA A 15 -12.69 -14.22 -9.58
C ALA A 15 -12.69 -12.70 -9.77
N VAL A 16 -13.79 -12.14 -10.27
CA VAL A 16 -13.98 -10.69 -10.40
C VAL A 16 -13.94 -10.00 -9.03
N LYS A 17 -14.58 -10.58 -8.00
CA LYS A 17 -14.51 -10.04 -6.63
C LYS A 17 -13.09 -10.02 -6.07
N VAL A 18 -12.31 -11.08 -6.29
CA VAL A 18 -10.90 -11.16 -5.88
C VAL A 18 -10.09 -10.06 -6.58
N ASN A 19 -10.25 -9.90 -7.89
CA ASN A 19 -9.55 -8.85 -8.65
C ASN A 19 -9.92 -7.45 -8.14
N ILE A 20 -11.20 -7.18 -7.92
CA ILE A 20 -11.67 -5.89 -7.39
C ILE A 20 -11.10 -5.65 -5.98
N ALA A 21 -11.13 -6.65 -5.11
CA ALA A 21 -10.58 -6.54 -3.76
C ALA A 21 -9.08 -6.23 -3.81
N LEU A 22 -8.34 -6.88 -4.71
CA LEU A 22 -6.92 -6.68 -4.90
C LEU A 22 -6.59 -5.27 -5.44
N MET A 23 -7.36 -4.77 -6.41
CA MET A 23 -7.23 -3.39 -6.89
C MET A 23 -7.46 -2.37 -5.77
N ARG A 24 -8.49 -2.59 -4.93
CA ARG A 24 -8.76 -1.74 -3.77
C ARG A 24 -7.60 -1.77 -2.77
N PHE A 25 -7.08 -2.95 -2.47
CA PHE A 25 -5.92 -3.12 -1.60
C PHE A 25 -4.71 -2.32 -2.11
N HIS A 26 -4.34 -2.49 -3.39
CA HIS A 26 -3.19 -1.78 -3.96
C HIS A 26 -3.36 -0.27 -3.95
N ARG A 27 -4.56 0.21 -4.32
CA ARG A 27 -4.88 1.64 -4.24
C ARG A 27 -4.71 2.15 -2.81
N ARG A 28 -5.27 1.45 -1.83
CA ARG A 28 -5.27 1.90 -0.44
C ARG A 28 -3.89 1.86 0.18
N ALA A 29 -3.10 0.82 -0.12
CA ALA A 29 -1.72 0.71 0.33
C ALA A 29 -0.88 1.88 -0.19
N ARG A 30 -1.09 2.28 -1.45
CA ARG A 30 -0.43 3.46 -2.04
C ARG A 30 -0.85 4.75 -1.33
N GLU A 31 -2.14 4.98 -1.12
CA GLU A 31 -2.64 6.18 -0.44
C GLU A 31 -2.03 6.32 0.98
N VAL A 32 -1.96 5.21 1.73
CA VAL A 32 -1.34 5.18 3.07
C VAL A 32 0.17 5.45 3.01
N GLN A 33 0.87 4.85 2.04
CA GLN A 33 2.30 5.08 1.86
C GLN A 33 2.60 6.54 1.49
N GLU A 34 1.88 7.10 0.53
CA GLU A 34 2.04 8.50 0.12
C GLU A 34 1.81 9.46 1.30
N LEU A 35 0.77 9.21 2.11
CA LEU A 35 0.51 10.02 3.30
C LEU A 35 1.64 9.91 4.33
N ARG A 36 2.19 8.71 4.55
CA ARG A 36 3.36 8.53 5.45
C ARG A 36 4.58 9.29 4.97
N GLU A 37 4.89 9.18 3.68
CA GLU A 37 6.04 9.84 3.07
C GLU A 37 5.89 11.37 3.15
N GLU A 38 4.70 11.89 2.86
CA GLU A 38 4.39 13.31 2.94
C GLU A 38 4.50 13.84 4.39
N LEU A 39 3.92 13.12 5.36
CA LEU A 39 4.02 13.49 6.77
C LEU A 39 5.47 13.51 7.25
N ARG A 40 6.25 12.46 6.91
CA ARG A 40 7.66 12.39 7.27
C ARG A 40 8.47 13.53 6.64
N ALA A 41 8.19 13.88 5.38
CA ALA A 41 8.88 14.97 4.69
C ALA A 41 8.57 16.34 5.32
N GLU A 42 7.30 16.63 5.61
CA GLU A 42 6.89 17.89 6.25
C GLU A 42 7.42 18.00 7.69
N GLU A 43 7.37 16.92 8.49
CA GLU A 43 7.97 16.91 9.83
C GLU A 43 9.47 17.17 9.78
N THR A 44 10.18 16.44 8.91
CA THR A 44 11.64 16.61 8.75
C THR A 44 11.97 18.05 8.34
N SER A 45 11.24 18.59 7.37
CA SER A 45 11.43 19.97 6.90
C SER A 45 11.17 20.99 8.01
N TYR A 46 10.08 20.83 8.75
CA TYR A 46 9.73 21.71 9.86
C TYR A 46 10.79 21.71 10.97
N TYR A 47 11.18 20.54 11.46
CA TYR A 47 12.17 20.45 12.55
C TYR A 47 13.55 20.89 12.11
N GLN A 48 13.95 20.61 10.86
CA GLN A 48 15.22 21.11 10.32
C GLN A 48 15.22 22.65 10.22
N ALA A 49 14.13 23.25 9.75
CA ALA A 49 14.00 24.70 9.67
C ALA A 49 14.00 25.35 11.07
N LEU A 50 13.31 24.74 12.03
CA LEU A 50 13.30 25.19 13.42
C LEU A 50 14.70 25.09 14.05
N ALA A 51 15.39 23.96 13.86
CA ALA A 51 16.76 23.76 14.34
C ALA A 51 17.71 24.81 13.76
N ASN A 52 17.65 25.07 12.45
CA ASN A 52 18.47 26.10 11.80
C ASN A 52 18.20 27.50 12.36
N ARG A 53 16.93 27.81 12.68
CA ARG A 53 16.55 29.11 13.25
C ARG A 53 17.01 29.27 14.70
N LEU A 54 17.05 28.17 15.46
CA LEU A 54 17.48 28.14 16.85
C LEU A 54 18.99 27.97 17.03
N ALA A 55 19.71 27.47 16.01
CA ALA A 55 21.14 27.21 16.07
C ALA A 55 21.99 28.36 16.65
N PRO A 56 21.72 29.66 16.34
CA PRO A 56 22.47 30.77 16.94
C PRO A 56 22.29 30.93 18.46
N TYR A 57 21.23 30.35 19.02
CA TYR A 57 20.86 30.46 20.44
C TYR A 57 21.18 29.19 21.23
N VAL A 58 21.49 28.09 20.53
CA VAL A 58 21.61 26.73 21.08
C VAL A 58 23.06 26.21 20.96
N THR A 59 24.05 27.09 21.01
CA THR A 59 25.49 26.74 21.01
C THR A 59 25.97 26.01 22.29
N HIS A 60 25.08 25.77 23.26
CA HIS A 60 25.39 25.06 24.51
C HIS A 60 24.63 23.73 24.73
N LEU A 61 23.77 23.29 23.80
CA LEU A 61 23.24 21.92 23.85
C LEU A 61 24.18 21.01 23.08
N SER A 62 25.20 20.55 23.79
CA SER A 62 26.03 19.39 23.45
C SER A 62 25.16 18.28 22.84
N HIS A 63 25.63 17.71 21.74
CA HIS A 63 25.15 16.50 21.09
C HIS A 63 24.34 15.55 21.99
N GLU A 64 23.00 15.61 21.95
CA GLU A 64 22.05 14.50 22.24
C GLU A 64 20.62 15.03 22.42
N THR A 65 20.12 15.77 21.45
CA THR A 65 18.67 15.83 21.24
C THR A 65 18.47 15.84 19.75
N VAL A 66 18.76 14.68 19.14
CA VAL A 66 18.18 14.39 17.84
C VAL A 66 16.68 14.44 18.10
N LEU A 67 16.02 15.51 17.64
CA LEU A 67 14.58 15.53 17.41
C LEU A 67 14.32 14.49 16.32
N THR A 68 14.47 13.21 16.66
CA THR A 68 14.09 12.13 15.78
C THR A 68 12.59 12.22 15.66
N PRO A 69 12.04 12.23 14.43
CA PRO A 69 10.60 12.13 14.26
C PRO A 69 10.12 10.93 15.08
N THR A 70 9.10 11.15 15.90
CA THR A 70 8.47 10.09 16.68
C THR A 70 8.13 9.00 15.69
N HIS A 71 8.84 7.87 15.77
CA HIS A 71 8.71 6.79 14.82
C HIS A 71 7.25 6.33 14.89
N VAL A 72 6.44 6.71 13.90
CA VAL A 72 5.13 6.09 13.72
C VAL A 72 5.42 4.61 13.52
N ASP A 73 4.98 3.80 14.48
CA ASP A 73 5.35 2.40 14.67
C ASP A 73 5.47 1.66 13.34
N ALA A 74 6.70 1.25 12.99
CA ALA A 74 7.00 0.45 11.81
C ALA A 74 6.48 -1.01 11.91
N VAL A 75 5.84 -1.35 13.03
CA VAL A 75 5.52 -2.72 13.46
C VAL A 75 4.43 -3.38 12.59
N ASP A 76 3.60 -2.62 11.86
CA ASP A 76 2.56 -3.18 10.99
C ASP A 76 2.90 -3.18 9.48
N SER A 77 3.94 -2.46 9.06
CA SER A 77 4.40 -2.40 7.66
C SER A 77 5.01 -3.74 7.19
N GLU A 78 5.69 -4.45 8.10
CA GLU A 78 6.37 -5.71 7.76
C GLU A 78 5.39 -6.85 7.46
N LYS A 79 4.28 -6.95 8.21
CA LYS A 79 3.24 -7.96 7.96
C LYS A 79 2.56 -7.77 6.61
N LEU A 80 2.28 -6.52 6.24
CA LEU A 80 1.67 -6.17 4.95
C LEU A 80 2.62 -6.47 3.78
N SER A 81 3.91 -6.22 3.96
CA SER A 81 4.98 -6.53 3.01
C SER A 81 5.11 -8.04 2.75
N ILE A 82 5.08 -8.86 3.81
CA ILE A 82 5.12 -10.32 3.70
C ILE A 82 3.93 -10.85 2.90
N HIS A 83 2.72 -10.32 3.14
CA HIS A 83 1.52 -10.78 2.44
C HIS A 83 1.53 -10.39 0.96
N THR A 84 1.97 -9.17 0.65
CA THR A 84 2.12 -8.73 -0.73
C THR A 84 3.12 -9.60 -1.49
N ARG A 85 4.25 -9.94 -0.86
CA ARG A 85 5.25 -10.84 -1.44
C ARG A 85 4.69 -12.23 -1.71
N HIS A 86 4.00 -12.83 -0.73
CA HIS A 86 3.41 -14.15 -0.90
C HIS A 86 2.40 -14.21 -2.06
N MET A 87 1.58 -13.16 -2.20
CA MET A 87 0.61 -13.07 -3.29
C MET A 87 1.28 -12.91 -4.66
N GLN A 88 2.36 -12.12 -4.75
CA GLN A 88 3.16 -11.98 -5.97
C GLN A 88 3.85 -13.29 -6.36
N GLU A 89 4.40 -14.02 -5.39
CA GLU A 89 5.03 -15.32 -5.60
C GLU A 89 4.03 -16.34 -6.16
N MET A 90 2.81 -16.36 -5.62
CA MET A 90 1.73 -17.22 -6.08
C MET A 90 1.27 -16.88 -7.49
N MET A 91 1.06 -15.59 -7.79
CA MET A 91 0.75 -15.16 -9.16
C MET A 91 1.85 -15.55 -10.14
N ARG A 92 3.12 -15.37 -9.75
CA ARG A 92 4.27 -15.76 -10.57
C ARG A 92 4.31 -17.27 -10.79
N HIS A 93 4.04 -18.07 -9.76
CA HIS A 93 4.00 -19.52 -9.87
C HIS A 93 2.89 -19.98 -10.84
N MET A 94 1.69 -19.42 -10.70
CA MET A 94 0.56 -19.71 -11.59
C MET A 94 0.89 -19.31 -13.03
N TYR A 95 1.41 -18.09 -13.24
CA TYR A 95 1.84 -17.61 -14.55
C TYR A 95 2.87 -18.54 -15.19
N VAL A 96 3.95 -18.89 -14.48
CA VAL A 96 5.00 -19.77 -15.02
C VAL A 96 4.46 -21.15 -15.36
N SER A 97 3.58 -21.70 -14.54
CA SER A 97 2.98 -23.01 -14.77
C SER A 97 2.06 -22.99 -16.00
N LEU A 98 1.15 -22.02 -16.06
CA LEU A 98 0.24 -21.76 -17.18
C LEU A 98 1.00 -21.54 -18.49
N ALA A 99 2.01 -20.66 -18.47
CA ALA A 99 2.85 -20.35 -19.62
C ALA A 99 3.62 -21.58 -20.14
N ARG A 100 4.13 -22.43 -19.23
CA ARG A 100 4.80 -23.68 -19.62
C ARG A 100 3.84 -24.66 -20.28
N HIS A 101 2.60 -24.74 -19.82
CA HIS A 101 1.61 -25.65 -20.38
C HIS A 101 1.07 -25.17 -21.73
N HIS A 102 0.82 -23.86 -21.85
CA HIS A 102 0.21 -23.25 -23.03
C HIS A 102 1.19 -22.53 -23.98
N HIS A 103 2.49 -22.80 -23.88
CA HIS A 103 3.47 -22.16 -24.74
C HIS A 103 3.16 -22.46 -26.23
N PRO A 104 3.12 -21.45 -27.11
CA PRO A 104 2.73 -21.63 -28.52
C PRO A 104 3.60 -22.64 -29.27
N ASP A 105 4.87 -22.77 -28.87
CA ASP A 105 5.80 -23.76 -29.43
C ASP A 105 5.37 -25.23 -29.19
N ARG A 106 4.42 -25.48 -28.29
CA ARG A 106 3.97 -26.84 -27.93
C ARG A 106 2.69 -27.29 -28.64
N GLN A 107 1.74 -26.40 -28.96
CA GLN A 107 0.38 -26.83 -29.34
C GLN A 107 -0.35 -25.99 -30.42
N GLY A 108 0.31 -25.06 -31.12
CA GLY A 108 -0.28 -24.36 -32.28
C GLY A 108 -1.18 -23.15 -31.95
N GLN A 109 -2.08 -22.77 -32.87
CA GLN A 109 -2.78 -21.45 -32.84
C GLN A 109 -3.81 -21.25 -31.70
N GLN A 110 -4.47 -22.30 -31.20
CA GLN A 110 -5.42 -22.14 -30.08
C GLN A 110 -4.70 -21.79 -28.77
N THR A 111 -3.50 -22.32 -28.56
CA THR A 111 -2.62 -21.98 -27.43
C THR A 111 -2.23 -20.51 -27.41
N THR A 112 -2.15 -19.84 -28.57
CA THR A 112 -1.81 -18.42 -28.65
C THR A 112 -2.85 -17.53 -27.97
N ARG A 113 -4.15 -17.87 -28.07
CA ARG A 113 -5.23 -17.09 -27.43
C ARG A 113 -5.23 -17.25 -25.90
N ILE A 114 -5.06 -18.47 -25.41
CA ILE A 114 -5.01 -18.75 -23.97
C ILE A 114 -3.74 -18.13 -23.37
N MET A 115 -2.59 -18.23 -24.07
CA MET A 115 -1.35 -17.59 -23.64
C MET A 115 -1.49 -16.06 -23.56
N GLN A 116 -2.20 -15.44 -24.50
CA GLN A 116 -2.51 -14.01 -24.41
C GLN A 116 -3.31 -13.68 -23.14
N GLN A 117 -4.36 -14.44 -22.84
CA GLN A 117 -5.15 -14.27 -21.62
C GLN A 117 -4.33 -14.43 -20.33
N ILE A 118 -3.39 -15.38 -20.32
CA ILE A 118 -2.46 -15.60 -19.19
C ILE A 118 -1.54 -14.38 -19.03
N ASN A 119 -0.98 -13.87 -20.13
CA ASN A 119 -0.10 -12.70 -20.12
C ASN A 119 -0.84 -11.45 -19.64
N ASP A 120 -2.04 -11.20 -20.17
CA ASP A 120 -2.87 -10.06 -19.81
C ASP A 120 -3.24 -10.12 -18.32
N ALA A 121 -3.71 -11.28 -17.84
CA ALA A 121 -4.04 -11.46 -16.43
C ALA A 121 -2.84 -11.26 -15.49
N TYR A 122 -1.64 -11.68 -15.89
CA TYR A 122 -0.43 -11.44 -15.09
C TYR A 122 0.00 -9.97 -15.12
N ALA A 123 -0.04 -9.33 -16.28
CA ALA A 123 0.31 -7.92 -16.45
C ALA A 123 -0.64 -6.99 -15.66
N GLU A 124 -1.93 -7.29 -15.67
CA GLU A 124 -2.98 -6.56 -14.94
C GLU A 124 -3.05 -6.91 -13.46
N GLN A 125 -2.21 -7.84 -12.99
CA GLN A 125 -2.26 -8.38 -11.62
C GLN A 125 -3.63 -8.96 -11.23
N ALA A 126 -4.33 -9.57 -12.19
CA ALA A 126 -5.65 -10.15 -12.03
C ALA A 126 -5.57 -11.56 -11.42
N LEU A 127 -5.28 -11.64 -10.11
CA LEU A 127 -5.12 -12.90 -9.37
C LEU A 127 -6.29 -13.87 -9.56
N GLY A 128 -7.54 -13.40 -9.41
CA GLY A 128 -8.73 -14.25 -9.56
C GLY A 128 -8.85 -14.82 -10.98
N THR A 129 -8.44 -14.07 -12.00
CA THR A 129 -8.41 -14.55 -13.38
C THR A 129 -7.36 -15.64 -13.57
N LEU A 130 -6.16 -15.47 -12.99
CA LEU A 130 -5.12 -16.51 -13.01
C LEU A 130 -5.56 -17.79 -12.29
N MET A 131 -6.27 -17.67 -11.16
CA MET A 131 -6.80 -18.82 -10.42
C MET A 131 -7.81 -19.62 -11.26
N VAL A 132 -8.72 -18.92 -11.95
CA VAL A 132 -9.69 -19.58 -12.85
C VAL A 132 -8.98 -20.29 -14.00
N LEU A 133 -8.08 -19.59 -14.69
CA LEU A 133 -7.30 -20.17 -15.80
C LEU A 133 -6.51 -21.39 -15.33
N TYR A 134 -5.85 -21.31 -14.18
CA TYR A 134 -5.07 -22.42 -13.63
C TYR A 134 -5.93 -23.65 -13.40
N GLN A 135 -7.06 -23.51 -12.72
CA GLN A 135 -7.94 -24.63 -12.40
C GLN A 135 -8.70 -25.18 -13.64
N ASP A 136 -8.96 -24.35 -14.66
CA ASP A 136 -9.61 -24.81 -15.90
C ASP A 136 -8.70 -25.61 -16.83
N THR A 137 -7.40 -25.37 -16.75
CA THR A 137 -6.43 -25.86 -17.75
C THR A 137 -5.40 -26.82 -17.19
N MET A 138 -5.10 -26.75 -15.90
CA MET A 138 -4.15 -27.65 -15.27
C MET A 138 -4.83 -28.97 -14.88
N PRO A 139 -4.10 -30.10 -14.99
CA PRO A 139 -4.58 -31.37 -14.47
C PRO A 139 -4.81 -31.29 -12.95
N VAL A 140 -5.76 -32.09 -12.45
CA VAL A 140 -6.14 -32.15 -11.01
C VAL A 140 -4.96 -32.54 -10.11
N ASP A 141 -3.89 -33.13 -10.66
CA ASP A 141 -2.66 -33.48 -9.93
C ASP A 141 -1.59 -32.37 -9.96
N ALA A 142 -1.93 -31.18 -10.48
CA ALA A 142 -1.01 -30.05 -10.50
C ALA A 142 -0.64 -29.63 -9.06
N THR A 143 0.57 -29.09 -8.91
CA THR A 143 1.18 -28.72 -7.62
C THR A 143 0.39 -27.68 -6.80
N MET A 144 -0.63 -27.05 -7.38
CA MET A 144 -1.57 -26.16 -6.70
C MET A 144 -2.99 -26.52 -7.13
N ASN A 145 -3.73 -27.25 -6.31
CA ASN A 145 -5.17 -27.32 -6.47
C ASN A 145 -5.78 -26.10 -5.79
N MET A 146 -6.21 -25.12 -6.58
CA MET A 146 -6.96 -23.98 -6.07
C MET A 146 -8.45 -24.26 -6.19
N SER A 147 -9.06 -24.55 -5.06
CA SER A 147 -10.49 -24.75 -4.94
C SER A 147 -11.24 -23.42 -4.93
N ASP A 148 -12.57 -23.50 -5.10
CA ASP A 148 -13.46 -22.37 -4.89
C ASP A 148 -13.38 -21.80 -3.46
N ASP A 149 -13.11 -22.66 -2.47
CA ASP A 149 -12.94 -22.27 -1.08
C ASP A 149 -11.63 -21.50 -0.88
N ASP A 150 -10.56 -21.85 -1.61
CA ASP A 150 -9.32 -21.08 -1.60
C ASP A 150 -9.54 -19.66 -2.14
N MET A 151 -10.28 -19.51 -3.25
CA MET A 151 -10.66 -18.19 -3.78
C MET A 151 -11.44 -17.36 -2.76
N GLN A 152 -12.38 -17.97 -2.04
CA GLN A 152 -13.14 -17.29 -1.00
C GLN A 152 -12.23 -16.86 0.17
N HIS A 153 -11.33 -17.74 0.60
CA HIS A 153 -10.36 -17.44 1.65
C HIS A 153 -9.42 -16.29 1.25
N TYR A 154 -8.94 -16.24 0.00
CA TYR A 154 -8.15 -15.11 -0.49
C TYR A 154 -8.95 -13.81 -0.53
N LEU A 155 -10.21 -13.86 -0.96
CA LEU A 155 -11.09 -12.70 -0.96
C LEU A 155 -11.26 -12.13 0.46
N GLU A 156 -11.57 -13.00 1.42
CA GLU A 156 -11.73 -12.61 2.83
C GLU A 156 -10.44 -12.02 3.40
N ARG A 157 -9.30 -12.64 3.10
CA ARG A 157 -7.99 -12.17 3.54
C ARG A 157 -7.64 -10.81 2.94
N ILE A 158 -7.86 -10.59 1.65
CA ILE A 158 -7.62 -9.29 1.00
C ILE A 158 -8.53 -8.21 1.62
N ASN A 159 -9.79 -8.54 1.89
CA ASN A 159 -10.71 -7.60 2.55
C ASN A 159 -10.26 -7.26 3.97
N ALA A 160 -9.75 -8.23 4.73
CA ALA A 160 -9.18 -7.98 6.06
C ALA A 160 -7.96 -7.04 5.99
N LEU A 161 -7.09 -7.22 4.99
CA LEU A 161 -5.96 -6.31 4.76
C LEU A 161 -6.42 -4.90 4.37
N CYS A 162 -7.46 -4.77 3.54
CA CYS A 162 -8.06 -3.47 3.25
C CYS A 162 -8.57 -2.78 4.52
N ALA A 163 -9.26 -3.50 5.40
CA ALA A 163 -9.75 -2.96 6.67
C ALA A 163 -8.60 -2.49 7.58
N GLN A 164 -7.49 -3.23 7.62
CA GLN A 164 -6.28 -2.82 8.35
C GLN A 164 -5.69 -1.53 7.78
N LEU A 165 -5.57 -1.43 6.46
CA LEU A 165 -5.10 -0.21 5.80
C LEU A 165 -6.02 0.98 6.02
N ASP A 166 -7.34 0.75 6.09
CA ASP A 166 -8.31 1.78 6.43
C ASP A 166 -8.13 2.30 7.86
N GLU A 167 -7.95 1.39 8.82
CA GLU A 167 -7.66 1.75 10.21
C GLU A 167 -6.35 2.55 10.31
N GLU A 168 -5.31 2.09 9.62
CA GLU A 168 -4.00 2.75 9.56
C GLU A 168 -4.09 4.16 8.96
N HIS A 169 -4.82 4.30 7.86
CA HIS A 169 -5.08 5.61 7.26
C HIS A 169 -5.79 6.56 8.24
N GLN A 170 -6.80 6.08 8.96
CA GLN A 170 -7.48 6.89 9.98
C GLN A 170 -6.54 7.28 11.12
N LYS A 171 -5.67 6.37 11.56
CA LYS A 171 -4.63 6.68 12.56
C LYS A 171 -3.68 7.77 12.07
N LEU A 172 -3.25 7.72 10.80
CA LEU A 172 -2.40 8.75 10.22
C LEU A 172 -3.11 10.11 10.15
N LEU A 173 -4.38 10.15 9.74
CA LEU A 173 -5.17 11.39 9.73
C LEU A 173 -5.41 11.96 11.14
N ALA A 174 -5.50 11.11 12.15
CA ALA A 174 -5.65 11.53 13.55
C ALA A 174 -4.31 11.83 14.25
N SER A 175 -3.18 11.66 13.57
CA SER A 175 -1.85 11.82 14.16
C SER A 175 -1.47 13.29 14.38
N ASP A 176 -0.59 13.53 15.34
CA ASP A 176 -0.02 14.86 15.61
C ASP A 176 0.75 15.42 14.40
N GLY A 177 1.40 14.55 13.63
CA GLY A 177 2.10 14.93 12.40
C GLY A 177 1.14 15.50 11.36
N TYR A 178 -0.03 14.87 11.20
CA TYR A 178 -1.06 15.40 10.30
C TYR A 178 -1.68 16.70 10.82
N ALA A 179 -1.93 16.80 12.14
CA ALA A 179 -2.36 18.06 12.75
C ALA A 179 -1.31 19.18 12.60
N LEU A 180 -0.01 18.86 12.67
CA LEU A 180 1.08 19.79 12.39
C LEU A 180 1.06 20.23 10.93
N LYS A 181 0.97 19.29 9.98
CA LYS A 181 0.84 19.58 8.54
C LYS A 181 -0.30 20.55 8.27
N GLN A 182 -1.50 20.29 8.82
CA GLN A 182 -2.66 21.17 8.65
C GLN A 182 -2.42 22.58 9.19
N ARG A 183 -1.80 22.70 10.37
CA ARG A 183 -1.44 24.00 10.96
C ARG A 183 -0.42 24.74 10.10
N LEU A 184 0.61 24.08 9.60
CA LEU A 184 1.62 24.68 8.72
C LEU A 184 1.02 25.18 7.41
N VAL A 185 0.17 24.38 6.76
CA VAL A 185 -0.53 24.78 5.53
C VAL A 185 -1.41 25.99 5.79
N ARG A 186 -2.18 25.98 6.89
CA ARG A 186 -3.04 27.11 7.27
C ARG A 186 -2.24 28.38 7.52
N ALA A 187 -1.14 28.29 8.27
CA ALA A 187 -0.27 29.43 8.53
C ALA A 187 0.31 30.01 7.23
N ARG A 188 0.76 29.18 6.29
CA ARG A 188 1.23 29.63 4.97
C ARG A 188 0.13 30.38 4.20
N LEU A 189 -1.11 29.91 4.24
CA LEU A 189 -2.25 30.55 3.58
C LEU A 189 -2.62 31.90 4.19
N GLU A 190 -2.49 32.03 5.50
CA GLU A 190 -2.76 33.25 6.27
C GLU A 190 -1.55 34.23 6.26
N GLY A 191 -0.42 33.84 5.67
CA GLY A 191 0.81 34.65 5.61
C GLY A 191 1.65 34.62 6.90
N HIS A 192 1.38 33.68 7.81
CA HIS A 192 2.08 33.50 9.07
C HIS A 192 3.28 32.55 8.94
N ASN A 193 4.36 32.86 9.65
CA ASN A 193 5.55 32.01 9.74
C ASN A 193 5.61 31.32 11.11
N MET A 194 4.96 30.16 11.23
CA MET A 194 4.93 29.40 12.48
C MET A 194 6.32 29.06 13.04
N ILE A 195 7.31 28.82 12.18
CA ILE A 195 8.67 28.50 12.62
C ILE A 195 9.28 29.70 13.35
N GLU A 196 9.04 30.91 12.83
CA GLU A 196 9.53 32.14 13.43
C GLU A 196 8.84 32.45 14.77
N GLU A 197 7.52 32.28 14.84
CA GLU A 197 6.75 32.47 16.07
C GLU A 197 7.20 31.51 17.19
N VAL A 198 7.41 30.23 16.86
CA VAL A 198 7.92 29.23 17.79
C VAL A 198 9.34 29.56 18.22
N ALA A 199 10.21 29.93 17.29
CA ALA A 199 11.59 30.31 17.60
C ALA A 199 11.67 31.54 18.51
N GLU A 200 10.85 32.57 18.26
CA GLU A 200 10.75 33.75 19.12
C GLU A 200 10.24 33.41 20.52
N SER A 201 9.21 32.56 20.60
CA SER A 201 8.63 32.13 21.88
C SER A 201 9.66 31.39 22.73
N LEU A 202 10.40 30.46 22.11
CA LEU A 202 11.49 29.74 22.77
C LEU A 202 12.63 30.67 23.21
N LYS A 203 12.98 31.66 22.37
CA LYS A 203 13.97 32.68 22.72
C LYS A 203 13.54 33.49 23.95
N ARG A 204 12.28 33.92 24.03
CA ARG A 204 11.73 34.67 25.18
C ARG A 204 11.84 33.84 26.46
N ILE A 205 11.43 32.57 26.42
CA ILE A 205 11.53 31.65 27.57
C ILE A 205 12.99 31.49 28.02
N TYR A 206 13.91 31.26 27.09
CA TYR A 206 15.33 31.09 27.42
C TYR A 206 15.94 32.36 28.05
N SER A 207 15.59 33.53 27.50
CA SER A 207 16.05 34.83 28.04
C SER A 207 15.48 35.15 29.42
N ALA A 208 14.30 34.62 29.75
CA ALA A 208 13.69 34.78 31.07
C ALA A 208 14.33 33.85 32.12
N ASN A 209 14.77 32.66 31.72
CA ASN A 209 15.40 31.67 32.61
C ASN A 209 16.92 31.86 32.80
N SER A 210 17.55 32.74 32.02
CA SER A 210 18.99 33.08 32.13
C SER A 210 19.26 34.34 32.98
N ARG A 211 18.26 34.85 33.70
CA ARG A 211 18.37 35.94 34.68
C ARG A 211 18.22 35.39 36.09
#